data_AF-A0A6A3S909-F1
#
_entry.id   AF-A0A6A3S909-F1
#
_cell.length_a   1.000
_cell.length_b   1.000
_cell.length_c   1.000
_cell.angle_alpha   90.00
_cell.angle_beta   90.00
_cell.angle_gamma   90.00
#
_symmetry.space_group_name_H-M   'P 1'
#
loop_
_entity.id
_entity.type
_entity.pdbx_description
1 polymer ?
#
loop_
_entity_poly.entity_id
_entity_poly.type
_entity_poly.pdbx_seq_one_letter_code
_entity_poly.pdbx_strand_id
1 'polypeptide(L)'
;MYSSRISSTVRIRPGGQALVVTNVQGEIGEDVTVLVEWLVDLGASVRVARFLCTVQEKKVIVEVCNPSTEEMVIKKGTPLAAISVVPESAFSASAASSPVDGAEPFSPEENASSKRESDWIHAAIAASPTAENASSESMPELDKVLETELKVDFSDSKLGSEQKELFSGLLNSFRDLFEETSLKPGRTDLLEFTIDTGNSAPIKQRPYRVSKAEGDVMKSEIEQYLDLNLIRAS
;
A
#
# COMPACT_ATOMS: atom_id res chain seq x y z
N MET A 1 -22.59 -13.06 -4.10
CA MET A 1 -22.00 -11.71 -4.03
C MET A 1 -22.86 -10.91 -3.07
N TYR A 2 -22.26 -10.47 -1.97
CA TYR A 2 -22.92 -9.63 -0.97
C TYR A 2 -22.70 -8.16 -1.36
N SER A 3 -23.40 -7.25 -0.70
CA SER A 3 -23.16 -5.80 -0.86
C SER A 3 -23.11 -5.15 0.49
N SER A 4 -22.46 -3.99 0.61
CA SER A 4 -22.50 -3.20 1.84
C SER A 4 -23.13 -1.84 1.64
N ARG A 5 -23.70 -1.31 2.73
CA ARG A 5 -24.27 0.03 2.80
C ARG A 5 -23.56 0.85 3.86
N ILE A 6 -23.27 2.11 3.55
CA ILE A 6 -22.60 3.01 4.50
C ILE A 6 -23.41 3.20 5.79
N SER A 7 -22.75 3.10 6.94
CA SER A 7 -23.39 3.18 8.26
C SER A 7 -23.73 4.61 8.69
N SER A 8 -23.03 5.60 8.14
CA SER A 8 -23.16 7.03 8.45
C SER A 8 -23.09 7.87 7.17
N THR A 9 -23.54 9.13 7.23
CA THR A 9 -23.37 10.07 6.12
C THR A 9 -21.97 10.69 6.21
N VAL A 10 -21.24 10.69 5.11
CA VAL A 10 -19.86 11.22 5.04
C VAL A 10 -19.75 12.26 3.93
N ARG A 11 -18.99 13.33 4.20
CA ARG A 11 -18.64 14.37 3.22
C ARG A 11 -17.16 14.22 2.87
N ILE A 12 -16.84 14.16 1.59
CA ILE A 12 -15.47 13.99 1.09
C ILE A 12 -15.16 15.16 0.17
N ARG A 13 -14.09 15.90 0.49
CA ARG A 13 -13.63 17.04 -0.32
C ARG A 13 -13.11 16.57 -1.69
N PRO A 14 -13.04 17.47 -2.70
CA PRO A 14 -12.37 17.19 -3.97
C PRO A 14 -10.98 16.58 -3.76
N GLY A 15 -10.66 15.50 -4.47
CA GLY A 15 -9.40 14.74 -4.33
C GLY A 15 -9.23 13.99 -3.01
N GLY A 16 -10.19 14.08 -2.09
CA GLY A 16 -10.11 13.49 -0.76
C GLY A 16 -10.36 11.99 -0.74
N GLN A 17 -9.89 11.34 0.32
CA GLN A 17 -10.10 9.94 0.64
C GLN A 17 -10.71 9.80 2.04
N ALA A 18 -11.48 8.75 2.28
CA ALA A 18 -12.05 8.44 3.58
C ALA A 18 -12.26 6.93 3.74
N LEU A 19 -11.99 6.43 4.95
CA LEU A 19 -12.41 5.10 5.38
C LEU A 19 -13.78 5.20 6.03
N VAL A 20 -14.73 4.42 5.52
CA VAL A 20 -16.12 4.46 5.99
C VAL A 20 -16.55 3.08 6.47
N VAL A 21 -17.25 3.05 7.60
CA VAL A 21 -17.85 1.81 8.11
C VAL A 21 -19.10 1.51 7.31
N THR A 22 -19.23 0.27 6.85
CA THR A 22 -20.38 -0.20 6.09
C THR A 22 -20.96 -1.47 6.71
N ASN A 23 -22.27 -1.63 6.64
CA ASN A 23 -22.96 -2.85 7.07
C ASN A 23 -23.10 -3.80 5.88
N VAL A 24 -22.69 -5.05 6.07
CA VAL A 24 -22.82 -6.12 5.06
C VAL A 24 -24.29 -6.55 4.98
N GLN A 25 -24.84 -6.60 3.77
CA GLN A 25 -26.17 -7.13 3.50
C GLN A 25 -26.08 -8.62 3.22
N GLY A 26 -26.75 -9.42 4.05
CA GLY A 26 -26.79 -10.88 3.96
C GLY A 26 -26.24 -11.55 5.23
N GLU A 27 -26.28 -12.88 5.24
CA GLU A 27 -25.65 -13.68 6.29
C GLU A 27 -24.24 -14.06 5.85
N ILE A 28 -23.25 -13.42 6.46
CA ILE A 28 -21.84 -13.71 6.30
C ILE A 28 -21.28 -14.10 7.67
N GLY A 29 -20.34 -15.05 7.71
CA GLY A 29 -19.68 -15.45 8.93
C GLY A 29 -18.84 -14.31 9.53
N GLU A 30 -18.64 -14.36 10.84
CA GLU A 30 -17.67 -13.49 11.52
C GLU A 30 -16.25 -13.96 11.27
N ASP A 31 -15.30 -13.02 11.29
CA ASP A 31 -13.87 -13.25 11.07
C ASP A 31 -13.52 -13.90 9.73
N VAL A 32 -14.40 -13.73 8.73
CA VAL A 32 -14.19 -14.19 7.36
C VAL A 32 -13.47 -13.11 6.56
N THR A 33 -12.42 -13.50 5.83
CA THR A 33 -11.75 -12.61 4.88
C THR A 33 -12.62 -12.40 3.64
N VAL A 34 -12.86 -11.14 3.32
CA VAL A 34 -13.65 -10.72 2.16
C VAL A 34 -12.85 -9.79 1.27
N LEU A 35 -13.12 -9.87 -0.03
CA LEU A 35 -12.71 -8.91 -1.03
C LEU A 35 -13.80 -7.85 -1.16
N VAL A 36 -13.40 -6.60 -0.93
CA VAL A 36 -14.22 -5.42 -1.12
C VAL A 36 -13.93 -4.85 -2.51
N GLU A 37 -14.96 -4.65 -3.31
CA GLU A 37 -14.85 -4.12 -4.67
C GLU A 37 -15.87 -3.01 -4.92
N TRP A 38 -15.57 -2.18 -5.92
CA TRP A 38 -16.48 -1.14 -6.39
C TRP A 38 -17.82 -1.72 -6.88
N LEU A 39 -18.92 -1.08 -6.50
CA LEU A 39 -20.26 -1.38 -7.00
C LEU A 39 -20.60 -0.46 -8.18
N VAL A 40 -20.90 -1.04 -9.35
CA VAL A 40 -21.07 -0.34 -10.63
C VAL A 40 -22.17 0.74 -10.62
N ASP A 41 -23.13 0.66 -9.69
CA ASP A 41 -24.31 1.54 -9.62
C ASP A 41 -24.11 2.84 -8.83
N LEU A 42 -22.94 3.05 -8.22
CA LEU A 42 -22.57 4.36 -7.70
C LEU A 42 -22.11 5.21 -8.88
N GLY A 43 -22.73 6.35 -9.16
CA GLY A 43 -22.33 7.22 -10.28
C GLY A 43 -20.82 7.53 -10.27
N ALA A 44 -20.28 7.93 -11.43
CA ALA A 44 -18.84 8.11 -11.70
C ALA A 44 -18.07 9.07 -10.76
N SER A 45 -18.73 9.65 -9.76
CA SER A 45 -18.19 10.60 -8.79
C SER A 45 -17.54 9.96 -7.56
N VAL A 46 -17.82 8.69 -7.25
CA VAL A 46 -17.20 7.97 -6.12
C VAL A 46 -16.23 6.94 -6.71
N ARG A 47 -15.13 6.61 -6.02
CA ARG A 47 -14.43 5.33 -6.25
C ARG A 47 -14.24 4.61 -4.94
N VAL A 48 -14.28 3.28 -4.99
CA VAL A 48 -13.96 2.41 -3.86
C VAL A 48 -12.68 1.66 -4.19
N ALA A 49 -11.72 1.67 -3.27
CA ALA A 49 -10.50 0.90 -3.44
C ALA A 49 -10.83 -0.60 -3.36
N ARG A 50 -10.09 -1.40 -4.12
CA ARG A 50 -10.19 -2.86 -4.03
C ARG A 50 -9.17 -3.37 -3.02
N PHE A 51 -9.63 -3.97 -1.93
CA PHE A 51 -8.76 -4.49 -0.87
C PHE A 51 -9.43 -5.67 -0.15
N LEU A 52 -8.63 -6.38 0.65
CA LEU A 52 -9.09 -7.46 1.52
C LEU A 52 -9.26 -6.95 2.95
N CYS A 53 -10.35 -7.34 3.61
CA CYS A 53 -10.53 -7.11 5.04
C CYS A 53 -11.32 -8.25 5.68
N THR A 54 -11.31 -8.31 7.01
CA THR A 54 -12.12 -9.25 7.78
C THR A 54 -13.47 -8.63 8.14
N VAL A 55 -14.52 -9.45 8.16
CA VAL A 55 -15.83 -9.04 8.64
C VAL A 55 -15.88 -9.08 10.16
N GLN A 56 -16.27 -7.97 10.79
CA GLN A 56 -16.49 -7.89 12.24
C GLN A 56 -17.89 -7.36 12.53
N GLU A 57 -18.69 -8.06 13.34
CA GLU A 57 -20.07 -7.66 13.69
C GLU A 57 -20.95 -7.34 12.46
N LYS A 58 -20.82 -8.09 11.36
CA LYS A 58 -21.46 -7.81 10.05
C LYS A 58 -21.12 -6.43 9.47
N LYS A 59 -20.00 -5.84 9.86
CA LYS A 59 -19.46 -4.59 9.33
C LYS A 59 -18.13 -4.85 8.63
N VAL A 60 -17.86 -4.01 7.64
CA VAL A 60 -16.56 -3.90 6.99
C VAL A 60 -16.21 -2.43 6.81
N ILE A 61 -14.92 -2.13 6.85
CA ILE A 61 -14.40 -0.81 6.48
C ILE A 61 -14.28 -0.78 4.97
N VAL A 62 -14.62 0.34 4.35
CA VAL A 62 -14.49 0.58 2.90
C VAL A 62 -13.71 1.86 2.68
N GLU A 63 -12.64 1.81 1.90
CA GLU A 63 -11.93 3.01 1.46
C GLU A 63 -12.62 3.61 0.23
N VAL A 64 -12.93 4.90 0.34
CA VAL A 64 -13.66 5.66 -0.66
C VAL A 64 -12.86 6.90 -1.03
N CYS A 65 -12.75 7.20 -2.33
CA CYS A 65 -12.16 8.44 -2.82
C CYS A 65 -13.15 9.28 -3.62
N ASN A 66 -12.96 10.59 -3.55
CA ASN A 66 -13.63 11.58 -4.38
C ASN A 66 -12.67 12.05 -5.49
N PRO A 67 -12.71 11.46 -6.70
CA PRO A 67 -11.92 11.93 -7.84
C PRO A 67 -12.47 13.23 -8.46
N SER A 68 -13.61 13.74 -7.99
CA SER A 68 -14.24 14.95 -8.54
C SER A 68 -13.51 16.22 -8.10
N THR A 69 -13.75 17.31 -8.84
CA THR A 69 -13.41 18.69 -8.45
C THR A 69 -14.44 19.31 -7.51
N GLU A 70 -15.58 18.64 -7.28
CA GLU A 70 -16.66 19.10 -6.42
C GLU A 70 -16.75 18.29 -5.11
N GLU A 71 -17.33 18.90 -4.06
CA GLU A 71 -17.58 18.21 -2.79
C GLU A 71 -18.60 17.10 -2.97
N MET A 72 -18.32 15.94 -2.37
CA MET A 72 -19.18 14.76 -2.46
C MET A 72 -19.80 14.41 -1.11
N VAL A 73 -21.08 14.05 -1.11
CA VAL A 73 -21.80 13.60 0.09
C VAL A 73 -22.39 12.21 -0.13
N ILE A 74 -21.91 11.23 0.62
CA ILE A 74 -22.44 9.86 0.61
C ILE A 74 -23.40 9.72 1.78
N LYS A 75 -24.69 9.58 1.48
CA LYS A 75 -25.74 9.48 2.50
C LYS A 75 -25.73 8.11 3.19
N LYS A 76 -26.07 8.09 4.48
CA LYS A 76 -26.33 6.86 5.24
C LYS A 76 -27.24 5.91 4.45
N GLY A 77 -26.87 4.64 4.39
CA GLY A 77 -27.66 3.59 3.73
C GLY A 77 -27.40 3.46 2.22
N THR A 78 -26.62 4.34 1.60
CA THR A 78 -26.20 4.19 0.20
C THR A 78 -25.38 2.90 0.04
N PRO A 79 -25.71 2.04 -0.95
CA PRO A 79 -24.88 0.90 -1.31
C PRO A 79 -23.51 1.38 -1.78
N LEU A 80 -22.42 0.83 -1.24
CA LEU A 80 -21.06 1.35 -1.46
C LEU A 80 -20.15 0.36 -2.18
N ALA A 81 -20.19 -0.90 -1.77
CA ALA A 81 -19.24 -1.89 -2.25
C ALA A 81 -19.92 -3.23 -2.47
N ALA A 82 -19.39 -3.99 -3.42
CA ALA A 82 -19.64 -5.41 -3.52
C ALA A 82 -18.66 -6.17 -2.62
N ILE A 83 -19.14 -7.28 -2.06
CA ILE A 83 -18.39 -8.10 -1.12
C ILE A 83 -18.39 -9.54 -1.60
N SER A 84 -17.20 -10.11 -1.73
CA SER A 84 -16.96 -11.49 -2.12
C SER A 84 -16.15 -12.20 -1.03
N VAL A 85 -16.65 -13.33 -0.55
CA VAL A 85 -15.90 -14.16 0.42
C VAL A 85 -14.69 -14.75 -0.27
N VAL A 86 -13.51 -14.61 0.34
CA VAL A 86 -12.28 -15.23 -0.15
C VAL A 86 -12.08 -16.54 0.59
N PRO A 87 -12.06 -17.70 -0.11
CA PRO A 87 -11.86 -18.99 0.53
C PRO A 87 -10.45 -19.10 1.10
N GLU A 88 -10.28 -19.83 2.21
CA GLU A 88 -8.97 -20.04 2.84
C GLU A 88 -7.95 -20.69 1.90
N SER A 89 -8.41 -21.53 0.97
CA SER A 89 -7.56 -22.15 -0.06
C SER A 89 -6.91 -21.14 -1.00
N ALA A 90 -7.43 -19.91 -1.11
CA ALA A 90 -6.77 -18.84 -1.85
C ALA A 90 -5.45 -18.38 -1.19
N PHE A 91 -5.24 -18.70 0.10
CA PHE A 91 -4.04 -18.34 0.86
C PHE A 91 -3.06 -19.50 1.02
N SER A 92 -3.40 -20.72 0.60
CA SER A 92 -2.46 -21.84 0.66
C SER A 92 -1.42 -21.72 -0.44
N ALA A 93 -0.14 -21.58 -0.08
CA ALA A 93 0.96 -21.69 -1.03
C ALA A 93 0.99 -23.12 -1.60
N SER A 94 1.06 -23.25 -2.92
CA SER A 94 1.33 -24.56 -3.52
C SER A 94 2.75 -24.95 -3.14
N ALA A 95 2.89 -26.00 -2.33
CA ALA A 95 4.17 -26.63 -2.10
C ALA A 95 4.63 -27.27 -3.42
N ALA A 96 5.36 -26.52 -4.24
CA ALA A 96 6.05 -27.06 -5.40
C ALA A 96 7.11 -28.05 -4.90
N SER A 97 6.86 -29.33 -5.05
CA SER A 97 7.87 -30.37 -4.84
C SER A 97 8.97 -30.21 -5.89
N SER A 98 10.18 -29.86 -5.47
CA SER A 98 11.39 -29.89 -6.31
C SER A 98 11.76 -31.33 -6.68
N PRO A 99 12.02 -31.68 -7.96
CA PRO A 99 12.59 -32.97 -8.31
C PRO A 99 14.09 -33.02 -8.00
N VAL A 100 14.53 -34.16 -7.47
CA VAL A 100 15.90 -34.53 -7.11
C VAL A 100 16.74 -34.89 -8.35
N ASP A 101 18.02 -34.55 -8.27
CA ASP A 101 19.13 -34.67 -9.22
C ASP A 101 19.56 -36.13 -9.55
N GLY A 102 20.00 -36.39 -10.79
CA GLY A 102 20.56 -37.67 -11.25
C GLY A 102 20.71 -37.79 -12.79
N ALA A 103 21.95 -37.86 -13.28
CA ALA A 103 22.44 -37.50 -14.63
C ALA A 103 22.26 -38.50 -15.82
N GLU A 104 21.88 -37.94 -17.00
CA GLU A 104 22.34 -38.04 -18.43
C GLU A 104 23.01 -39.32 -19.03
N PRO A 105 23.07 -39.58 -20.38
CA PRO A 105 22.85 -38.64 -21.51
C PRO A 105 22.07 -39.16 -22.76
N PHE A 106 21.71 -38.21 -23.65
CA PHE A 106 21.71 -38.23 -25.13
C PHE A 106 20.43 -37.65 -25.82
N SER A 107 20.66 -36.49 -26.43
CA SER A 107 19.91 -35.55 -27.29
C SER A 107 19.32 -36.09 -28.62
N PRO A 108 18.64 -35.28 -29.47
CA PRO A 108 17.83 -34.06 -29.24
C PRO A 108 16.45 -34.12 -29.94
N GLU A 109 15.43 -33.43 -29.39
CA GLU A 109 14.44 -32.62 -30.14
C GLU A 109 13.37 -32.12 -29.14
N GLU A 110 13.57 -30.92 -28.58
CA GLU A 110 12.63 -30.31 -27.64
C GLU A 110 11.86 -29.14 -28.27
N ASN A 111 10.56 -29.39 -28.43
CA ASN A 111 9.50 -28.44 -28.13
C ASN A 111 9.46 -28.19 -26.61
N ALA A 112 9.42 -26.92 -26.17
CA ALA A 112 8.44 -26.41 -25.19
C ALA A 112 8.80 -24.99 -24.72
N SER A 113 7.79 -24.12 -24.81
CA SER A 113 7.79 -22.70 -24.49
C SER A 113 8.12 -22.41 -23.00
N SER A 114 9.28 -21.81 -22.76
CA SER A 114 9.70 -21.18 -21.50
C SER A 114 9.24 -19.73 -21.39
N LYS A 115 7.96 -19.45 -21.66
CA LYS A 115 7.47 -18.08 -21.88
C LYS A 115 6.31 -17.61 -20.99
N ARG A 116 6.16 -18.15 -19.76
CA ARG A 116 5.03 -17.73 -18.88
C ARG A 116 5.39 -16.80 -17.72
N GLU A 117 6.66 -16.66 -17.38
CA GLU A 117 7.04 -15.81 -16.24
C GLU A 117 7.20 -14.33 -16.63
N SER A 118 7.33 -14.03 -17.93
CA SER A 118 7.45 -12.66 -18.44
C SER A 118 6.09 -11.98 -18.68
N ASP A 119 5.01 -12.75 -18.81
CA ASP A 119 3.71 -12.23 -19.26
C ASP A 119 2.98 -11.39 -18.21
N TRP A 120 3.18 -11.66 -16.91
CA TRP A 120 2.55 -10.85 -15.84
C TRP A 120 3.12 -9.44 -15.75
N ILE A 121 4.42 -9.28 -16.07
CA ILE A 121 5.13 -8.00 -16.01
C ILE A 121 4.63 -7.08 -17.13
N HIS A 122 4.37 -7.63 -18.32
CA HIS A 122 3.85 -6.86 -19.46
C HIS A 122 2.38 -6.46 -19.30
N ALA A 123 1.56 -7.27 -18.61
CA ALA A 123 0.16 -6.96 -18.35
C ALA A 123 -0.03 -5.75 -17.41
N ALA A 124 0.90 -5.53 -16.46
CA ALA A 124 0.86 -4.39 -15.55
C ALA A 124 1.17 -3.06 -16.26
N ILE A 125 2.09 -3.09 -17.25
CA ILE A 125 2.50 -1.89 -18.00
C ILE A 125 1.40 -1.42 -18.97
N ALA A 126 0.65 -2.36 -19.56
CA ALA A 126 -0.41 -2.04 -20.53
C ALA A 126 -1.70 -1.49 -19.89
N ALA A 127 -1.90 -1.65 -18.57
CA ALA A 127 -3.11 -1.24 -17.87
C ALA A 127 -3.05 0.19 -17.30
N SER A 128 -1.93 0.91 -17.46
CA SER A 128 -1.83 2.31 -17.06
C SER A 128 -2.54 3.20 -18.10
N PRO A 129 -3.49 4.07 -17.72
CA PRO A 129 -4.04 5.02 -18.67
C PRO A 129 -2.94 5.99 -19.10
N THR A 130 -2.74 6.11 -20.41
CA THR A 130 -1.94 7.18 -21.00
C THR A 130 -2.51 8.53 -20.54
N ALA A 131 -1.79 9.20 -19.66
CA ALA A 131 -2.10 10.56 -19.25
C ALA A 131 -1.76 11.50 -20.41
N GLU A 132 -2.74 11.77 -21.27
CA GLU A 132 -2.68 12.89 -22.19
C GLU A 132 -2.92 14.19 -21.41
N ASN A 133 -1.86 15.01 -21.34
CA ASN A 133 -1.82 16.45 -21.08
C ASN A 133 -3.04 17.09 -20.40
N ALA A 134 -2.92 17.32 -19.09
CA ALA A 134 -3.63 18.40 -18.40
C ALA A 134 -2.63 19.24 -17.61
N SER A 135 -2.70 20.56 -17.85
CA SER A 135 -1.78 21.60 -17.38
C SER A 135 -1.47 21.53 -15.88
N SER A 136 -0.19 21.39 -15.54
CA SER A 136 0.31 21.64 -14.19
C SER A 136 0.51 23.15 -14.00
N GLU A 137 -0.30 23.77 -13.15
CA GLU A 137 0.10 25.03 -12.53
C GLU A 137 1.29 24.72 -11.60
N SER A 138 2.43 25.30 -11.94
CA SER A 138 3.71 25.05 -11.28
C SER A 138 3.68 25.50 -9.82
N MET A 139 3.96 24.60 -8.89
CA MET A 139 4.39 24.94 -7.54
C MET A 139 5.92 25.13 -7.54
N PRO A 140 6.44 26.37 -7.51
CA PRO A 140 7.87 26.64 -7.73
C PRO A 140 8.78 26.26 -6.55
N GLU A 141 8.22 25.79 -5.43
CA GLU A 141 8.97 25.48 -4.21
C GLU A 141 9.43 24.03 -4.11
N LEU A 142 8.95 23.13 -5.00
CA LEU A 142 9.41 21.73 -5.06
C LEU A 142 10.62 21.54 -5.98
N ASP A 143 10.86 22.45 -6.94
CA ASP A 143 11.95 22.32 -7.92
C ASP A 143 13.35 22.36 -7.29
N LYS A 144 13.52 22.96 -6.11
CA LYS A 144 14.83 23.05 -5.45
C LYS A 144 15.28 21.77 -4.75
N VAL A 145 14.43 20.74 -4.68
CA VAL A 145 14.76 19.44 -4.08
C VAL A 145 14.88 18.32 -5.15
N LEU A 146 14.64 18.64 -6.43
CA LEU A 146 14.53 17.65 -7.51
C LEU A 146 15.84 17.07 -8.06
N GLU A 147 17.02 17.56 -7.66
CA GLU A 147 18.27 17.16 -8.37
C GLU A 147 19.10 16.03 -7.76
N THR A 148 18.69 15.43 -6.63
CA THR A 148 19.36 14.21 -6.17
C THR A 148 18.67 13.01 -6.80
N GLU A 149 19.25 12.50 -7.90
CA GLU A 149 18.98 11.14 -8.39
C GLU A 149 19.09 10.14 -7.23
N LEU A 150 18.23 9.11 -7.18
CA LEU A 150 18.43 7.98 -6.28
C LEU A 150 19.84 7.43 -6.52
N LYS A 151 20.75 7.63 -5.57
CA LYS A 151 22.13 7.17 -5.70
C LYS A 151 22.18 5.67 -5.44
N VAL A 152 21.88 4.89 -6.47
CA VAL A 152 21.93 3.44 -6.42
C VAL A 152 23.37 2.97 -6.65
N ASP A 153 23.95 2.26 -5.68
CA ASP A 153 25.29 1.68 -5.82
C ASP A 153 25.23 0.33 -6.54
N PHE A 154 25.88 0.23 -7.69
CA PHE A 154 25.98 -0.99 -8.50
C PHE A 154 27.38 -1.61 -8.49
N SER A 155 28.23 -1.24 -7.53
CA SER A 155 29.63 -1.70 -7.46
C SER A 155 29.75 -3.22 -7.34
N ASP A 156 28.84 -3.86 -6.59
CA ASP A 156 28.83 -5.32 -6.37
C ASP A 156 27.91 -6.09 -7.33
N SER A 157 27.35 -5.41 -8.34
CA SER A 157 26.34 -5.99 -9.23
C SER A 157 26.94 -6.64 -10.48
N LYS A 158 26.40 -7.80 -10.87
CA LYS A 158 26.73 -8.52 -12.11
C LYS A 158 26.03 -7.97 -13.37
N LEU A 159 25.28 -6.88 -13.23
CA LEU A 159 24.52 -6.28 -14.33
C LEU A 159 25.45 -5.60 -15.36
N GLY A 160 25.09 -5.68 -16.64
CA GLY A 160 25.73 -4.91 -17.71
C GLY A 160 25.40 -3.41 -17.62
N SER A 161 26.13 -2.56 -18.34
CA SER A 161 25.93 -1.09 -18.33
C SER A 161 24.50 -0.70 -18.73
N GLU A 162 23.98 -1.27 -19.82
CA GLU A 162 22.62 -1.01 -20.30
C GLU A 162 21.55 -1.46 -19.28
N GLN A 163 21.78 -2.58 -18.60
CA GLN A 163 20.87 -3.08 -17.56
C GLN A 163 20.88 -2.19 -16.33
N LYS A 164 22.05 -1.66 -15.93
CA LYS A 164 22.16 -0.70 -14.82
C LYS A 164 21.39 0.57 -15.13
N GLU A 165 21.48 1.07 -16.37
CA GLU A 165 20.75 2.26 -16.81
C GLU A 165 19.22 2.04 -16.79
N LEU A 166 18.76 0.93 -17.40
CA LEU A 166 17.34 0.58 -17.39
C LEU A 166 16.78 0.39 -15.97
N PHE A 167 17.54 -0.28 -15.10
CA PHE A 167 17.12 -0.54 -13.73
C PHE A 167 17.14 0.75 -12.89
N SER A 168 18.10 1.64 -13.12
CA SER A 168 18.12 2.97 -12.47
C SER A 168 16.92 3.81 -12.91
N GLY A 169 16.59 3.80 -14.20
CA GLY A 169 15.39 4.46 -14.71
C GLY A 169 14.11 3.91 -14.08
N LEU A 170 14.02 2.59 -13.91
CA LEU A 170 12.89 1.94 -13.24
C LEU A 170 12.80 2.34 -11.76
N LEU A 171 13.91 2.31 -11.02
CA LEU A 171 13.92 2.72 -9.61
C LEU A 171 13.50 4.19 -9.44
N ASN A 172 13.98 5.07 -10.33
CA ASN A 172 13.56 6.46 -10.35
C ASN A 172 12.06 6.63 -10.68
N SER A 173 11.47 5.75 -11.49
CA SER A 173 10.04 5.81 -11.80
C SER A 173 9.15 5.48 -10.60
N PHE A 174 9.66 4.70 -9.64
CA PHE A 174 8.98 4.33 -8.39
C PHE A 174 9.59 5.04 -7.18
N ARG A 175 10.25 6.19 -7.39
CA ARG A 175 10.91 6.97 -6.33
C ARG A 175 9.96 7.31 -5.18
N ASP A 176 8.70 7.55 -5.49
CA ASP A 176 7.62 7.83 -4.54
C ASP A 176 7.34 6.67 -3.56
N LEU A 177 7.70 5.43 -3.93
CA LEU A 177 7.62 4.26 -3.07
C LEU A 177 8.83 4.10 -2.14
N PHE A 178 9.95 4.77 -2.41
CA PHE A 178 11.17 4.65 -1.64
C PHE A 178 11.35 5.86 -0.70
N GLU A 179 11.65 5.57 0.56
CA GLU A 179 12.01 6.59 1.52
C GLU A 179 13.52 6.89 1.40
N GLU A 180 13.90 7.95 0.67
CA GLU A 180 15.30 8.31 0.39
C GLU A 180 16.07 8.77 1.63
N THR A 181 15.33 9.35 2.57
CA THR A 181 15.82 9.82 3.85
C THR A 181 14.79 9.35 4.87
N SER A 182 15.21 8.69 5.95
CA SER A 182 14.38 8.29 7.12
C SER A 182 13.63 9.46 7.81
N LEU A 183 13.65 10.64 7.19
CA LEU A 183 13.15 11.92 7.64
C LEU A 183 11.67 12.14 7.33
N LYS A 184 10.97 11.20 6.69
CA LYS A 184 9.51 11.31 6.51
C LYS A 184 8.84 9.93 6.60
N PRO A 185 8.75 9.37 7.83
CA PRO A 185 7.83 8.27 8.06
C PRO A 185 6.46 8.70 7.52
N GLY A 186 5.87 7.89 6.64
CA GLY A 186 4.54 8.16 6.10
C GLY A 186 3.55 8.34 7.25
N ARG A 187 3.06 9.57 7.46
CA ARG A 187 2.00 9.87 8.42
C ARG A 187 0.68 9.94 7.68
N THR A 188 -0.31 9.19 8.15
CA THR A 188 -1.69 9.29 7.68
C THR A 188 -2.54 9.87 8.79
N ASP A 189 -3.28 10.94 8.50
CA ASP A 189 -4.30 11.47 9.40
C ASP A 189 -5.67 10.82 9.13
N LEU A 190 -5.74 9.79 8.25
CA LEU A 190 -6.98 9.05 7.96
C LEU A 190 -7.45 8.17 9.12
N LEU A 191 -6.51 7.70 9.96
CA LEU A 191 -6.78 6.80 11.08
C LEU A 191 -6.01 7.28 12.31
N GLU A 192 -6.74 7.52 13.40
CA GLU A 192 -6.17 7.75 14.72
C GLU A 192 -6.45 6.53 15.61
N PHE A 193 -5.39 5.94 16.16
CA PHE A 193 -5.49 4.82 17.09
C PHE A 193 -5.15 5.29 18.50
N THR A 194 -6.04 5.02 19.45
CA THR A 194 -5.75 5.23 20.88
C THR A 194 -5.43 3.88 21.52
N ILE A 195 -4.25 3.78 22.14
CA ILE A 195 -3.87 2.61 22.94
C ILE A 195 -4.32 2.89 24.38
N ASP A 196 -5.38 2.21 24.82
CA ASP A 196 -5.80 2.25 26.22
C ASP A 196 -4.87 1.39 27.08
N THR A 197 -3.99 2.05 27.83
CA THR A 197 -3.09 1.38 28.77
C THR A 197 -3.73 1.14 30.15
N GLY A 198 -4.98 1.58 30.34
CA GLY A 198 -5.72 1.47 31.60
C GLY A 198 -4.96 2.07 32.78
N ASN A 199 -4.93 1.33 33.89
CA ASN A 199 -4.18 1.69 35.10
C ASN A 199 -2.84 0.92 35.21
N SER A 200 -2.33 0.39 34.10
CA SER A 200 -1.08 -0.37 34.10
C SER A 200 0.08 0.57 34.43
N ALA A 201 0.81 0.26 35.50
CA ALA A 201 1.99 1.03 35.84
C ALA A 201 3.03 0.96 34.71
N PRO A 202 3.72 2.06 34.36
CA PRO A 202 4.78 2.04 33.36
C PRO A 202 5.82 0.97 33.69
N ILE A 203 6.26 0.23 32.67
CA ILE A 203 7.28 -0.80 32.87
C ILE A 203 8.60 -0.11 33.19
N LYS A 204 9.02 -0.18 34.46
CA LYS A 204 10.27 0.41 34.94
C LYS A 204 11.45 -0.52 34.60
N GLN A 205 11.96 -0.42 33.37
CA GLN A 205 13.20 -1.09 32.96
C GLN A 205 14.41 -0.20 33.24
N ARG A 206 15.56 -0.82 33.53
CA ARG A 206 16.82 -0.07 33.57
C ARG A 206 17.14 0.42 32.15
N PRO A 207 17.56 1.68 31.96
CA PRO A 207 18.00 2.14 30.65
C PRO A 207 19.03 1.21 30.05
N TYR A 208 18.91 0.91 28.76
CA TYR A 208 19.91 0.11 28.06
C TYR A 208 21.26 0.83 28.10
N ARG A 209 22.33 0.09 28.36
CA ARG A 209 23.68 0.67 28.36
C ARG A 209 24.18 0.74 26.93
N VAL A 210 24.18 1.94 26.36
CA VAL A 210 24.76 2.22 25.04
C VAL A 210 26.16 2.82 25.16
N SER A 211 26.97 2.67 24.11
CA SER A 211 28.20 3.44 23.96
C SER A 211 27.88 4.93 23.72
N LYS A 212 28.89 5.80 23.81
CA LYS A 212 28.68 7.23 23.54
C LYS A 212 28.23 7.49 22.11
N ALA A 213 28.86 6.84 21.13
CA ALA A 213 28.54 7.00 19.72
C ALA A 213 27.09 6.57 19.42
N GLU A 214 26.68 5.42 19.95
CA GLU A 214 25.29 4.95 19.82
C GLU A 214 24.31 5.88 20.54
N GLY A 215 24.68 6.39 21.71
CA GLY A 215 23.87 7.35 22.45
C GLY A 215 23.66 8.67 21.70
N ASP A 216 24.69 9.16 21.02
CA ASP A 216 24.62 10.37 20.19
C ASP A 216 23.67 10.15 18.99
N VAL A 217 23.75 8.99 18.33
CA VAL A 217 22.84 8.60 17.23
C VAL A 217 21.40 8.46 17.72
N MET A 218 21.18 7.80 18.85
CA MET A 218 19.85 7.64 19.43
C MET A 218 19.24 8.99 19.80
N LYS A 219 20.05 9.92 20.32
CA LYS A 219 19.58 11.26 20.67
C LYS A 219 19.22 12.08 19.43
N SER A 220 20.02 12.04 18.38
CA SER A 220 19.70 12.74 17.13
C SER A 220 18.41 12.22 16.48
N GLU A 221 18.18 10.90 16.54
CA GLU A 221 16.94 10.31 16.02
C GLU A 221 15.71 10.77 16.82
N ILE A 222 15.80 10.82 18.15
CA ILE A 222 14.70 11.32 19.00
C ILE A 222 14.42 12.80 18.73
N GLU A 223 15.47 13.63 18.63
CA GLU A 223 15.34 15.06 18.30
C GLU A 223 14.64 15.26 16.95
N GLN A 224 15.00 14.45 15.95
CA GLN A 224 14.35 14.47 14.64
C GLN A 224 12.84 14.17 14.72
N TYR A 225 12.43 13.16 15.51
CA TYR A 225 11.00 12.81 15.64
C TYR A 225 10.21 13.88 16.40
N LEU A 226 10.87 14.61 17.31
CA LEU A 226 10.31 15.77 18.00
C LEU A 226 10.11 16.94 17.03
N ASP A 227 11.10 17.24 16.19
CA ASP A 227 11.02 18.32 15.18
C ASP A 227 9.94 18.04 14.13
N LEU A 228 9.72 16.77 13.80
CA LEU A 228 8.64 16.32 12.89
C LEU A 228 7.26 16.27 13.58
N ASN A 229 7.14 16.61 14.85
CA ASN A 229 5.92 16.51 15.65
C ASN A 229 5.26 15.10 15.60
N LEU A 230 6.07 14.04 15.45
CA LEU A 230 5.61 12.65 15.49
C LEU A 230 5.50 12.15 16.93
N ILE A 231 6.37 12.66 17.82
CA ILE A 231 6.35 12.37 19.26
C ILE A 231 6.35 13.69 20.06
N ARG A 232 6.06 13.61 21.35
CA ARG A 232 6.13 14.74 22.30
C ARG A 232 6.98 14.37 23.51
N ALA A 233 7.58 15.37 24.14
CA ALA A 233 8.20 15.18 25.44
C ALA A 233 7.16 14.67 26.46
N SER A 234 7.59 13.73 27.30
CA SER A 234 6.77 13.14 28.38
C SER A 234 6.44 14.13 29.48
#